data_AF-K1UGP7-F1
#
_entry.id   AF-K1UGP7-F1
#
_cell.length_a   1.000
_cell.length_b   1.000
_cell.length_c   1.000
_cell.angle_alpha   90.00
_cell.angle_beta   90.00
_cell.angle_gamma   90.00
#
_symmetry.space_group_name_H-M   'P 1'
#
loop_
_entity.id
_entity.type
_entity.pdbx_description
1 polymer ?
#
loop_
_entity_poly.entity_id
_entity_poly.type
_entity_poly.pdbx_seq_one_letter_code
_entity_poly.pdbx_strand_id
1 'polypeptide(L)'
;MQKKVVKKWLLQGKRVDGRGMDEIRPLDAEVGVLPRVHGSGLFSRGQTQVLSICTLNTLSAAQKIDTIYPEDTKRYIHHYNFPAYSTG
;
A
#
# COMPACT_ATOMS: atom_id res chain seq x y z
N MET A 1 -12.40 27.96 4.95
CA MET A 1 -11.95 28.83 3.84
C MET A 1 -11.03 28.09 2.86
N GLN A 2 -9.94 27.46 3.31
CA GLN A 2 -8.96 26.74 2.47
C GLN A 2 -9.56 25.70 1.51
N LYS A 3 -10.43 24.80 1.98
CA LYS A 3 -11.12 23.81 1.13
C LYS A 3 -11.84 24.43 -0.08
N LYS A 4 -12.47 25.61 0.10
CA LYS A 4 -13.19 26.30 -0.99
C LYS A 4 -12.21 26.83 -2.05
N VAL A 5 -11.05 27.34 -1.63
CA VAL A 5 -10.00 27.85 -2.52
C VAL A 5 -9.36 26.72 -3.33
N VAL A 6 -8.93 25.64 -2.67
CA VAL A 6 -8.33 24.47 -3.33
C VAL A 6 -9.31 23.84 -4.32
N LYS A 7 -10.60 23.76 -3.97
CA LYS A 7 -11.63 23.27 -4.89
C LYS A 7 -11.73 24.15 -6.15
N LYS A 8 -11.66 25.48 -6.02
CA LYS A 8 -11.70 26.39 -7.16
C LYS A 8 -10.48 26.19 -8.08
N TRP A 9 -9.29 25.99 -7.52
CA TRP A 9 -8.08 25.69 -8.30
C TRP A 9 -8.18 24.35 -9.04
N LEU A 10 -8.71 23.33 -8.38
CA LEU A 10 -8.89 22.01 -9.00
C LEU A 10 -9.84 22.06 -10.19
N LEU A 11 -10.94 22.82 -10.08
CA LEU A 11 -11.87 23.05 -11.19
C LEU A 11 -11.25 23.85 -12.35
N GLN A 12 -10.12 24.53 -12.11
CA GLN A 12 -9.32 25.22 -13.12
C GLN A 12 -8.14 24.35 -13.63
N GLY A 13 -8.12 23.05 -13.27
CA GLY A 13 -7.07 22.11 -13.70
C GLY A 13 -5.77 22.20 -12.89
N LYS A 14 -5.76 22.88 -11.74
CA LYS A 14 -4.57 23.04 -10.90
C LYS A 14 -4.66 22.20 -9.62
N ARG A 15 -3.68 21.33 -9.42
CA ARG A 15 -3.53 20.54 -8.19
C ARG A 15 -2.63 21.26 -7.19
N VAL A 16 -2.77 20.89 -5.91
CA VAL A 16 -2.00 21.49 -4.80
C VAL A 16 -0.49 21.24 -4.90
N ASP A 17 -0.10 20.16 -5.55
CA ASP A 17 1.29 19.75 -5.77
C ASP A 17 1.80 20.10 -7.17
N GLY A 18 1.07 20.93 -7.91
CA GLY A 18 1.48 21.47 -9.22
C GLY A 18 1.38 20.51 -10.40
N ARG A 19 1.08 19.23 -10.17
CA ARG A 19 0.96 18.21 -11.22
C ARG A 19 -0.24 18.44 -12.14
N GLY A 20 -0.15 17.89 -13.34
CA GLY A 20 -1.28 17.72 -14.25
C GLY A 20 -2.40 16.86 -13.64
N MET A 21 -3.62 17.00 -14.16
CA MET A 21 -4.78 16.26 -13.67
C MET A 21 -4.66 14.74 -13.88
N ASP A 22 -3.97 14.35 -14.95
CA ASP A 22 -3.65 12.99 -15.39
C ASP A 22 -2.23 12.54 -14.98
N GLU A 23 -1.40 13.47 -14.52
CA GLU A 23 -0.03 13.18 -14.11
C GLU A 23 0.01 12.37 -12.81
N ILE A 24 0.76 11.27 -12.82
CA ILE A 24 1.01 10.39 -11.67
C ILE A 24 2.27 10.88 -10.93
N ARG A 25 2.35 10.66 -9.62
CA ARG A 25 3.58 10.97 -8.85
C ARG A 25 4.73 10.08 -9.35
N PRO A 26 5.99 10.50 -9.22
CA PRO A 26 7.15 9.65 -9.54
C PRO A 26 7.03 8.27 -8.90
N LEU A 27 7.34 7.24 -9.68
CA LEU A 27 7.25 5.83 -9.31
C LEU A 27 8.65 5.24 -9.21
N ASP A 28 8.84 4.36 -8.24
CA ASP A 28 10.03 3.55 -8.09
C ASP A 28 9.65 2.16 -7.55
N ALA A 29 10.34 1.13 -8.01
CA ALA A 29 10.03 -0.25 -7.67
C ALA A 29 11.30 -1.12 -7.67
N GLU A 30 11.52 -1.82 -6.57
CA GLU A 30 12.63 -2.75 -6.38
C GLU A 30 12.13 -4.09 -5.86
N VAL A 31 12.76 -5.18 -6.29
CA VAL A 31 12.47 -6.55 -5.85
C VAL A 31 13.69 -7.17 -5.20
N GLY A 32 13.50 -8.07 -4.23
CA GLY A 32 14.60 -8.77 -3.59
C GLY A 32 15.42 -7.91 -2.61
N VAL A 33 14.87 -6.80 -2.13
CA VAL A 33 15.50 -5.86 -1.18
C VAL A 33 15.92 -6.51 0.16
N LEU A 34 15.30 -7.64 0.51
CA LEU A 34 15.67 -8.45 1.67
C LEU A 34 16.14 -9.85 1.22
N PRO A 35 17.39 -10.27 1.54
CA PRO A 35 18.02 -11.44 0.91
C PRO A 35 17.54 -12.81 1.44
N ARG A 36 16.82 -12.87 2.56
CA ARG A 36 16.48 -14.15 3.22
C ARG A 36 15.00 -14.52 3.18
N VAL A 37 14.13 -13.56 2.89
CA VAL A 37 12.69 -13.80 2.84
C VAL A 37 12.32 -14.46 1.52
N HIS A 38 11.21 -15.21 1.47
CA HIS A 38 10.80 -15.91 0.25
C HIS A 38 10.52 -14.95 -0.92
N GLY A 39 10.04 -13.75 -0.62
CA GLY A 39 9.99 -12.65 -1.57
C GLY A 39 9.92 -11.30 -0.87
N SER A 40 10.48 -10.27 -1.49
CA SER A 40 10.36 -8.89 -1.02
C SER A 40 10.19 -7.93 -2.19
N GLY A 41 9.46 -6.85 -1.96
CA GLY A 41 9.30 -5.74 -2.90
C GLY A 41 9.17 -4.41 -2.17
N LEU A 42 9.93 -3.41 -2.61
CA LEU A 42 9.84 -2.04 -2.16
C LEU A 42 9.21 -1.20 -3.27
N PHE A 43 8.09 -0.56 -2.99
CA PHE A 43 7.37 0.27 -3.95
C PHE A 43 7.23 1.68 -3.40
N SER A 44 7.57 2.67 -4.20
CA SER A 44 7.44 4.08 -3.86
C SER A 44 6.63 4.83 -4.92
N ARG A 45 5.72 5.71 -4.47
CA ARG A 45 4.95 6.62 -5.32
C ARG A 45 4.86 7.99 -4.67
N GLY A 46 5.74 8.90 -5.08
CA GLY A 46 5.99 10.15 -4.37
C GLY A 46 6.39 9.86 -2.91
N GLN A 47 5.68 10.44 -1.95
CA GLN A 47 5.92 10.22 -0.51
C GLN A 47 5.25 8.96 0.07
N THR A 48 4.51 8.20 -0.73
CA THR A 48 3.93 6.92 -0.27
C THR A 48 4.92 5.80 -0.58
N GLN A 49 5.43 5.12 0.45
CA GLN A 49 6.32 3.96 0.30
C GLN A 49 5.76 2.74 1.04
N VAL A 50 5.89 1.57 0.42
CA VAL A 50 5.45 0.28 0.97
C VAL A 50 6.55 -0.75 0.81
N LEU A 51 6.88 -1.44 1.90
CA LEU A 51 7.68 -2.65 1.90
C LEU A 51 6.75 -3.87 2.07
N SER A 52 6.71 -4.72 1.05
CA SER A 52 5.94 -5.97 1.07
C SER A 52 6.89 -7.15 1.19
N ILE A 53 6.56 -8.09 2.07
CA ILE A 53 7.32 -9.33 2.29
C ILE A 53 6.37 -10.51 2.10
N CYS A 54 6.76 -11.43 1.23
CA CYS A 54 6.04 -12.67 0.97
C CYS A 54 6.67 -13.81 1.78
N THR A 55 5.82 -14.60 2.41
CA THR A 55 6.21 -15.82 3.13
C THR A 55 5.38 -16.98 2.62
N LEU A 56 6.06 -18.02 2.14
CA LEU A 56 5.46 -19.30 1.76
C LEU A 56 5.61 -20.30 2.90
N ASN A 57 4.60 -21.15 3.08
CA ASN A 57 4.64 -22.27 4.01
C ASN A 57 3.70 -23.38 3.51
N THR A 58 3.70 -24.52 4.18
CA THR A 58 2.80 -25.65 3.90
C THR A 58 1.33 -25.25 4.09
N LEU A 59 0.41 -26.01 3.47
CA LEU A 59 -1.03 -25.78 3.61
C LEU A 59 -1.53 -25.88 5.07
N SER A 60 -0.82 -26.62 5.92
CA SER A 60 -1.11 -26.70 7.36
C SER A 60 -0.92 -25.38 8.12
N ALA A 61 -0.20 -24.41 7.54
CA ALA A 61 -0.03 -23.07 8.10
C ALA A 61 -1.15 -22.10 7.69
N ALA A 62 -2.14 -22.54 6.90
CA ALA A 62 -3.33 -21.73 6.62
C ALA A 62 -4.04 -21.36 7.93
N GLN A 63 -4.54 -20.13 8.01
CA GLN A 63 -5.23 -19.64 9.20
C GLN A 63 -6.57 -20.37 9.33
N LYS A 64 -6.81 -21.02 10.48
CA LYS A 64 -8.15 -21.49 10.84
C LYS A 64 -9.01 -20.29 11.26
N ILE A 65 -10.24 -20.26 10.78
CA ILE A 65 -11.22 -19.22 11.06
C ILE A 65 -12.39 -19.90 11.78
N ASP A 66 -12.72 -19.38 12.95
CA ASP A 66 -13.91 -19.80 13.69
C ASP A 66 -14.86 -18.60 13.78
N THR A 67 -15.78 -18.53 12.81
CA THR A 67 -16.77 -17.47 12.70
C THR A 67 -18.10 -18.06 12.24
N ILE A 68 -19.15 -17.24 12.18
CA ILE A 68 -20.46 -17.66 11.66
C ILE A 68 -20.49 -17.91 10.14
N TYR A 69 -19.41 -17.59 9.43
CA TYR A 69 -19.31 -17.75 7.98
C TYR A 69 -18.85 -19.18 7.62
N PRO A 70 -19.18 -19.66 6.41
CA PRO A 70 -18.87 -21.04 6.00
C PRO A 70 -17.37 -21.29 5.75
N GLU A 71 -16.55 -20.24 5.68
CA GLU A 71 -15.10 -20.36 5.48
C GLU A 71 -14.42 -20.71 6.82
N ASP A 72 -13.86 -21.91 6.89
CA ASP A 72 -13.15 -22.44 8.06
C ASP A 72 -11.64 -22.18 8.00
N THR A 73 -11.12 -21.81 6.82
CA THR A 73 -9.69 -21.67 6.57
C THR A 73 -9.39 -20.54 5.59
N LYS A 74 -8.25 -19.86 5.81
CA LYS A 74 -7.74 -18.82 4.93
C LYS A 74 -6.30 -19.10 4.53
N ARG A 75 -6.14 -19.43 3.24
CA ARG A 75 -4.85 -19.74 2.62
C ARG A 75 -4.03 -18.50 2.28
N TYR A 76 -4.67 -17.43 1.80
CA TYR A 76 -4.01 -16.17 1.49
C TYR A 76 -4.19 -15.17 2.62
N ILE A 77 -3.08 -14.73 3.20
CA ILE A 77 -3.07 -13.81 4.35
C ILE A 77 -2.29 -12.56 3.94
N HIS A 78 -2.90 -11.39 4.15
CA HIS A 78 -2.27 -10.10 3.88
C HIS A 78 -2.40 -9.23 5.13
N HIS A 79 -1.27 -8.92 5.75
CA HIS A 79 -1.18 -8.04 6.91
C HIS A 79 -0.74 -6.66 6.47
N TYR A 80 -1.57 -5.65 6.73
CA TYR A 80 -1.25 -4.24 6.47
C TYR A 80 -0.88 -3.55 7.77
N ASN A 81 0.31 -2.95 7.82
CA ASN A 81 0.81 -2.21 8.97
C ASN A 81 0.99 -0.74 8.58
N PHE A 82 0.55 0.17 9.45
CA PHE A 82 0.72 1.61 9.28
C PHE A 82 1.28 2.23 10.58
N PRO A 83 2.60 2.15 10.78
CA PRO A 83 3.23 2.66 12.00
C PRO A 83 3.21 4.19 12.02
N ALA A 84 3.17 4.79 13.22
CA ALA A 84 3.00 6.24 13.39
C ALA A 84 4.09 7.06 12.69
N TYR A 85 5.34 6.57 12.67
CA TYR A 85 6.46 7.26 11.99
C TYR A 85 6.28 7.38 10.47
N SER A 86 5.35 6.64 9.87
CA SER A 86 5.12 6.69 8.41
C SER A 86 4.58 8.05 7.92
N THR A 87 4.06 8.87 8.84
CA THR A 87 3.60 10.24 8.57
C THR A 87 4.41 11.33 9.26
N GLY A 88 5.46 10.96 10.01
CA GLY A 88 6.11 11.86 10.97
C GLY A 88 5.15 12.30 12.08
#